data_AF-A0A7Z8WE72-F1
#
_entry.id   AF-A0A7Z8WE72-F1
#
_cell.length_a   1.000
_cell.length_b   1.000
_cell.length_c   1.000
_cell.angle_alpha   90.00
_cell.angle_beta   90.00
_cell.angle_gamma   90.00
#
_symmetry.space_group_name_H-M   'P 1'
#
loop_
_entity.id
_entity.type
_entity.pdbx_description
1 polymer ?
#
loop_
_entity_poly.entity_id
_entity_poly.type
_entity_poly.pdbx_seq_one_letter_code
_entity_poly.pdbx_strand_id
1 'polypeptide(L)'
;MKRRWIFWWIGNIFWITIFGILAAIIWLREVDGAAVTQTPELKLVAFIVLLIAFILPLIIQVVWLIVNLRKSRKKRGIFFNIDSSLFSMGIMPCF
;
A
#
# COMPACT_ATOMS: atom_id res chain seq x y z
N MET A 1 3.99 22.28 -1.44
CA MET A 1 4.80 21.13 -1.92
C MET A 1 5.10 20.08 -0.83
N LYS A 2 5.36 20.46 0.44
CA LYS A 2 5.77 19.49 1.48
C LYS A 2 4.65 18.53 1.95
N ARG A 3 3.42 19.04 2.22
CA ARG A 3 2.35 18.22 2.85
C ARG A 3 1.92 16.99 2.03
N ARG A 4 1.65 17.16 0.74
CA ARG A 4 1.30 16.04 -0.18
C ARG A 4 2.41 14.99 -0.29
N TRP A 5 3.67 15.45 -0.27
CA TRP A 5 4.80 14.54 -0.36
C TRP A 5 5.00 13.74 0.93
N ILE A 6 4.77 14.37 2.08
CA ILE A 6 4.76 13.70 3.38
C ILE A 6 3.66 12.63 3.45
N PHE A 7 2.44 12.93 2.99
CA PHE A 7 1.36 11.93 2.97
C PHE A 7 1.66 10.72 2.09
N TRP A 8 2.31 10.94 0.95
CA TRP A 8 2.77 9.84 0.11
C TRP A 8 3.74 8.91 0.86
N TRP A 9 4.74 9.48 1.54
CA TRP A 9 5.69 8.70 2.32
C TRP A 9 5.02 7.95 3.48
N ILE A 10 4.04 8.56 4.15
CA ILE A 10 3.29 7.91 5.23
C ILE A 10 2.54 6.69 4.70
N GLY A 11 1.85 6.79 3.57
CA GLY A 11 1.15 5.66 2.95
C GLY A 11 2.09 4.52 2.56
N ASN A 12 3.27 4.83 2.01
CA ASN A 12 4.29 3.83 1.67
C ASN A 12 4.82 3.12 2.93
N ILE A 13 5.14 3.87 3.98
CA ILE A 13 5.62 3.31 5.25
C ILE A 13 4.56 2.41 5.86
N PHE A 14 3.29 2.81 5.84
CA PHE A 14 2.17 2.01 6.33
C PHE A 14 2.08 0.65 5.60
N TRP A 15 2.09 0.66 4.27
CA TRP A 15 2.04 -0.58 3.47
C TRP A 15 3.27 -1.48 3.69
N ILE A 16 4.48 -0.91 3.73
CA ILE A 16 5.72 -1.66 4.02
C ILE A 16 5.66 -2.29 5.42
N THR A 17 5.13 -1.55 6.40
CA THR A 17 5.01 -2.02 7.79
C THR A 17 4.04 -3.20 7.88
N ILE A 18 2.85 -3.10 7.27
CA ILE A 18 1.89 -4.22 7.26
C ILE A 18 2.46 -5.43 6.52
N PHE A 19 3.13 -5.23 5.39
CA PHE A 19 3.79 -6.32 4.67
C PHE A 19 4.80 -7.05 5.57
N GLY A 20 5.66 -6.31 6.27
CA GLY A 20 6.65 -6.86 7.20
C GLY A 20 6.01 -7.64 8.36
N ILE A 21 4.92 -7.12 8.93
CA ILE A 21 4.19 -7.80 10.01
C ILE A 21 3.58 -9.11 9.51
N LEU A 22 2.89 -9.09 8.37
CA LEU A 22 2.29 -10.29 7.78
C LEU A 22 3.35 -11.33 7.40
N ALA A 23 4.47 -10.88 6.84
CA ALA A 23 5.62 -11.71 6.53
C ALA A 23 6.18 -12.41 7.80
N ALA A 24 6.34 -11.66 8.89
CA ALA A 24 6.79 -12.21 10.17
C ALA A 24 5.81 -13.24 10.75
N ILE A 25 4.50 -13.00 10.65
CA ILE A 25 3.46 -13.95 11.08
C ILE A 25 3.56 -15.26 10.28
N ILE A 26 3.73 -15.19 8.96
CA ILE A 26 3.91 -16.39 8.12
C ILE A 26 5.20 -17.12 8.49
N TRP A 27 6.27 -16.39 8.83
CA TRP A 27 7.54 -17.00 9.19
C TRP A 27 7.49 -17.73 10.53
N LEU A 28 6.90 -17.09 11.55
CA LEU A 28 6.92 -17.55 12.94
C LEU A 28 5.88 -18.62 13.26
N ARG A 29 4.86 -18.82 12.41
CA ARG A 29 3.84 -19.85 12.64
C ARG A 29 4.34 -21.25 12.24
N GLU A 30 3.85 -22.26 12.95
CA GLU A 30 4.19 -23.67 12.75
C GLU A 30 3.10 -24.44 12.00
N VAL A 31 1.85 -24.04 12.18
CA VAL A 31 0.66 -24.62 11.52
C VAL A 31 -0.05 -23.55 10.69
N ASP A 32 -0.58 -23.96 9.54
CA ASP A 32 -1.43 -23.09 8.73
C ASP A 32 -2.92 -23.17 9.13
N GLY A 33 -3.77 -22.42 8.44
CA GLY A 33 -5.22 -22.40 8.70
C GLY A 33 -5.93 -23.72 8.35
N ALA A 34 -5.24 -24.67 7.71
CA ALA A 34 -5.74 -26.02 7.44
C ALA A 34 -5.26 -27.04 8.48
N ALA A 35 -4.62 -26.58 9.58
CA ALA A 35 -3.97 -27.42 10.58
C ALA A 35 -2.87 -28.33 10.01
N VAL A 36 -2.30 -27.96 8.87
CA VAL A 36 -1.17 -28.65 8.26
C VAL A 36 0.12 -27.97 8.75
N THR A 37 1.11 -28.78 9.08
CA THR A 37 2.44 -28.29 9.47
C THR A 37 3.09 -27.58 8.28
N GLN A 38 3.53 -26.35 8.49
CA GLN A 38 4.14 -25.59 7.41
C GLN A 38 5.57 -26.07 7.13
N THR A 39 5.75 -26.77 6.02
CA THR A 39 7.07 -27.02 5.44
C THR A 39 7.68 -25.71 4.91
N PRO A 40 9.02 -25.63 4.76
CA PRO A 40 9.67 -24.47 4.15
C PRO A 40 9.09 -24.12 2.76
N GLU A 41 8.74 -25.14 1.97
CA GLU A 41 8.13 -24.99 0.65
C GLU A 41 6.76 -24.30 0.73
N LEU A 42 5.89 -24.73 1.66
CA LEU A 42 4.57 -24.11 1.88
C LEU A 42 4.68 -22.68 2.42
N LYS A 43 5.72 -22.37 3.21
CA LYS A 43 5.99 -20.99 3.66
C LYS A 43 6.33 -20.09 2.47
N LEU A 44 7.16 -20.56 1.53
CA LEU A 44 7.50 -19.79 0.32
C LEU A 44 6.28 -19.54 -0.57
N VAL A 45 5.40 -20.53 -0.73
CA VAL A 45 4.13 -20.34 -1.46
C VAL A 45 3.28 -19.26 -0.78
N ALA A 46 3.16 -19.29 0.55
CA ALA A 46 2.44 -18.26 1.29
C ALA A 46 3.05 -16.86 1.13
N PHE A 47 4.39 -16.74 1.05
CA PHE A 47 5.05 -15.46 0.73
C PHE A 47 4.75 -14.97 -0.68
N ILE A 48 4.71 -15.85 -1.67
CA ILE A 48 4.36 -15.47 -3.05
C ILE A 48 2.93 -14.93 -3.11
N VAL A 49 2.00 -15.60 -2.43
CA VAL A 49 0.61 -15.13 -2.33
C VAL A 49 0.53 -13.76 -1.64
N LEU A 50 1.28 -13.56 -0.54
CA LEU A 50 1.36 -12.27 0.14
C LEU A 50 1.93 -11.18 -0.78
N LEU A 51 2.97 -11.48 -1.56
CA LEU A 51 3.57 -10.57 -2.54
C LEU A 51 2.57 -10.15 -3.61
N ILE A 52 1.86 -11.11 -4.21
CA ILE A 52 0.85 -10.83 -5.25
C ILE A 52 -0.26 -9.94 -4.70
N ALA A 53 -0.73 -10.21 -3.48
CA ALA A 53 -1.75 -9.39 -2.83
C ALA A 53 -1.29 -7.93 -2.63
N PHE A 54 0.00 -7.71 -2.34
CA PHE A 54 0.58 -6.38 -2.15
C PHE A 54 1.01 -5.67 -3.44
N ILE A 55 1.14 -6.38 -4.56
CA ILE A 55 1.40 -5.77 -5.87
C ILE A 55 0.20 -4.94 -6.35
N LEU A 56 -1.02 -5.40 -6.10
CA LEU A 56 -2.24 -4.71 -6.51
C LEU A 56 -2.35 -3.27 -5.96
N PRO A 57 -2.24 -3.03 -4.64
CA PRO A 57 -2.25 -1.66 -4.10
C PRO A 57 -1.08 -0.82 -4.64
N LEU A 58 0.13 -1.39 -4.74
CA LEU A 58 1.29 -0.69 -5.31
C LEU A 58 1.04 -0.18 -6.74
N ILE A 59 0.42 -0.99 -7.61
CA ILE A 59 0.09 -0.58 -8.98
C ILE A 59 -0.91 0.58 -8.97
N ILE A 60 -1.98 0.47 -8.18
CA ILE A 60 -3.01 1.51 -8.06
C ILE A 60 -2.37 2.83 -7.58
N GLN A 61 -1.51 2.74 -6.58
CA GLN A 61 -0.81 3.89 -5.99
C GLN A 61 0.10 4.60 -7.01
N VAL A 62 0.87 3.84 -7.80
CA VAL A 62 1.75 4.39 -8.84
C VAL A 62 0.96 5.03 -9.98
N VAL A 63 -0.09 4.37 -10.47
CA VAL A 63 -0.96 4.93 -11.52
C VAL A 63 -1.60 6.23 -11.06
N TRP A 64 -2.08 6.28 -9.81
CA TRP A 64 -2.64 7.50 -9.23
C TRP A 64 -1.62 8.64 -9.15
N LEU A 65 -0.39 8.34 -8.72
CA LEU A 65 0.69 9.34 -8.66
C LEU A 65 0.94 9.97 -10.03
N ILE A 66 1.04 9.16 -11.08
CA ILE A 66 1.29 9.62 -12.44
C ILE A 66 0.15 10.56 -12.90
N VAL A 67 -1.11 10.15 -12.72
CA VAL A 67 -2.27 10.99 -13.08
C VAL A 67 -2.26 12.31 -12.32
N ASN A 68 -2.00 12.28 -11.01
CA ASN A 68 -1.94 13.44 -10.13
C ASN A 68 -0.83 14.42 -10.55
N LEU A 69 0.37 13.90 -10.87
CA LEU A 69 1.50 14.70 -11.34
C LEU A 69 1.21 15.36 -12.70
N ARG A 70 0.52 14.67 -13.61
CA ARG A 70 0.16 15.21 -14.93
C ARG A 70 -0.88 16.32 -14.83
N LYS A 71 -1.87 16.21 -13.94
CA LYS A 71 -2.97 17.18 -13.75
C LYS A 71 -2.51 18.48 -13.07
N SER A 72 -1.52 18.39 -12.18
CA SER A 72 -0.87 19.50 -11.47
C SER A 72 -0.33 20.61 -12.38
N ARG A 73 0.10 20.29 -13.62
CA ARG A 73 0.65 21.28 -14.55
C ARG A 73 -0.38 22.25 -15.14
N LYS A 74 -1.69 21.94 -15.09
CA LYS A 74 -2.72 22.69 -15.85
C LYS A 74 -3.64 23.59 -15.00
N LYS A 75 -3.88 23.29 -13.72
CA LYS A 75 -4.60 24.18 -12.76
C LYS A 75 -4.08 23.95 -11.34
N ARG A 76 -3.18 24.82 -10.88
CA ARG A 76 -2.37 24.63 -9.66
C ARG A 76 -3.11 24.95 -8.34
N GLY A 77 -4.18 25.76 -8.38
CA GLY A 77 -4.87 26.28 -7.18
C GLY A 77 -6.05 25.43 -6.67
N ILE A 78 -6.99 25.07 -7.54
CA ILE A 78 -8.28 24.45 -7.14
C ILE A 78 -8.11 22.97 -6.74
N PHE A 79 -7.28 22.22 -7.45
CA PHE A 79 -7.08 20.79 -7.21
C PHE A 79 -6.38 20.51 -5.87
N PHE A 80 -5.50 21.42 -5.43
CA PHE A 80 -4.80 21.29 -4.14
C PHE A 80 -5.76 21.36 -2.93
N ASN A 81 -6.82 22.16 -3.05
CA ASN A 81 -7.83 22.29 -2.00
C ASN A 81 -8.70 21.02 -1.90
N ILE A 82 -9.03 20.41 -3.05
CA ILE A 82 -9.84 19.20 -3.15
C ILE A 82 -9.10 17.96 -2.60
N ASP A 83 -7.81 17.76 -2.88
CA ASP A 83 -7.09 16.61 -2.30
C ASP A 83 -6.92 16.73 -0.77
N SER A 84 -6.78 17.95 -0.24
CA SER A 84 -6.71 18.16 1.20
C SER A 84 -8.06 17.93 1.88
N SER A 85 -9.18 18.25 1.23
CA SER A 85 -10.52 17.97 1.74
C SER A 85 -10.89 16.49 1.61
N LEU A 86 -10.53 15.84 0.51
CA LEU A 86 -10.71 14.38 0.32
C LEU A 86 -9.90 13.57 1.33
N PHE A 87 -8.69 14.02 1.68
CA PHE A 87 -7.90 13.41 2.76
C PHE A 87 -8.56 13.59 4.13
N SER A 88 -9.08 14.78 4.42
CA SER A 88 -9.83 15.04 5.66
C SER A 88 -11.15 14.27 5.75
N MET A 89 -11.73 13.90 4.61
CA MET A 89 -12.94 13.09 4.52
C MET A 89 -12.66 11.58 4.49
N GLY A 90 -11.39 11.15 4.48
CA GLY A 90 -11.01 9.74 4.35
C GLY A 90 -11.32 9.12 2.99
N ILE A 91 -11.68 9.95 2.00
CA ILE A 91 -12.05 9.53 0.62
C ILE A 91 -10.80 9.47 -0.26
N MET A 92 -9.66 9.99 0.22
CA MET A 92 -8.41 9.82 -0.49
C MET A 92 -8.08 8.32 -0.56
N PRO A 93 -7.84 7.77 -1.77
CA PRO A 93 -7.45 6.38 -1.90
C PRO A 93 -6.08 6.21 -1.25
N CYS A 94 -6.05 5.76 0.00
CA CYS A 94 -4.88 5.20 0.65
C CYS A 94 -4.61 3.76 0.14
N PHE A 95 -5.09 3.43 -1.07
CA PHE A 95 -4.79 2.17 -1.75
C PHE A 95 -3.31 2.13 -2.11
#